data_AF-A0A7K3XX42-F1
#
_entry.id   AF-A0A7K3XX42-F1
#
_cell.length_a   1.000
_cell.length_b   1.000
_cell.length_c   1.000
_cell.angle_alpha   90.00
_cell.angle_beta   90.00
_cell.angle_gamma   90.00
#
_symmetry.space_group_name_H-M   'P 1'
#
loop_
_entity.id
_entity.type
_entity.pdbx_description
1 polymer ?
#
loop_
_entity_poly.entity_id
_entity_poly.type
_entity_poly.pdbx_seq_one_letter_code
_entity_poly.pdbx_strand_id
1 'polypeptide(L)'
;MDTAEPAFEEPIPAVQSDGADESAVTDKSEETSAPAIDELTFDQAYDILGRCVTRHPLNRDVLYDALVYCKEERILRDAENHLAALPAFATATQNQYFLLMSLVKAYGLDYLERDDAGELVTAERKEGLTEDEIDDLVATVSFKTTEVGLEFVEQNKPQARLVSLLQLNPERNDTYREVLEFVDEQPRSYNDVKELLAGRPVLQTIIDGKLETMQPSVFVDKLERAGALVWNNGWTLTREGKEFLIDLKNK
;
A
#
# COMPACT_ATOMS: atom_id res chain seq x y z
N MET A 1 57.23 45.85 -15.61
CA MET A 1 56.34 45.86 -14.44
C MET A 1 55.13 46.64 -14.88
N ASP A 2 54.12 45.93 -15.33
CA ASP A 2 52.97 46.47 -16.03
C ASP A 2 51.74 45.91 -15.32
N THR A 3 50.95 46.78 -14.71
CA THR A 3 49.71 46.46 -14.00
C THR A 3 48.61 47.30 -14.62
N ALA A 4 47.79 46.66 -15.44
CA ALA A 4 46.48 47.15 -15.84
C ALA A 4 45.47 46.05 -15.54
N GLU A 5 44.51 46.36 -14.68
CA GLU A 5 43.36 45.52 -14.34
C GLU A 5 42.48 45.27 -15.57
N PRO A 6 41.93 44.05 -15.76
CA PRO A 6 40.92 43.82 -16.78
C PRO A 6 39.52 44.05 -16.23
N ALA A 7 38.72 44.71 -17.08
CA ALA A 7 37.33 45.05 -16.88
C ALA A 7 36.40 43.82 -16.86
N PHE A 8 35.36 43.91 -16.04
CA PHE A 8 34.18 43.05 -16.02
C PHE A 8 33.47 43.05 -17.37
N GLU A 9 33.38 41.88 -18.01
CA GLU A 9 32.51 41.65 -19.16
C GLU A 9 31.11 41.19 -18.68
N GLU A 10 30.10 41.80 -19.26
CA GLU A 10 28.68 41.70 -18.94
C GLU A 10 28.07 40.32 -19.28
N PRO A 11 26.98 39.91 -18.59
CA PRO A 11 26.33 38.63 -18.81
C PRO A 11 25.46 38.60 -20.09
N ILE A 12 25.56 37.49 -20.81
CA ILE A 12 24.82 37.14 -22.03
C ILE A 12 23.32 36.89 -21.70
N PRO A 13 22.36 37.30 -22.56
CA PRO A 13 20.99 37.61 -22.16
C PRO A 13 20.02 36.42 -22.09
N ALA A 14 18.91 36.68 -21.38
CA ALA A 14 17.80 35.79 -21.08
C ALA A 14 17.14 35.18 -22.33
N VAL A 15 16.95 33.85 -22.29
CA VAL A 15 16.05 33.13 -23.19
C VAL A 15 14.64 33.18 -22.60
N GLN A 16 13.71 33.67 -23.42
CA GLN A 16 12.29 33.81 -23.16
C GLN A 16 11.65 32.47 -22.81
N SER A 17 11.01 32.37 -21.64
CA SER A 17 10.03 31.33 -21.34
C SER A 17 8.66 31.81 -21.83
N ASP A 18 8.26 31.31 -22.99
CA ASP A 18 6.87 31.37 -23.44
C ASP A 18 6.00 30.50 -22.51
N GLY A 19 4.79 31.00 -22.25
CA GLY A 19 3.94 30.59 -21.15
C GLY A 19 3.35 29.19 -21.26
N ALA A 20 3.21 28.57 -20.09
CA ALA A 20 2.17 27.59 -19.82
C ALA A 20 1.56 27.96 -18.46
N ASP A 21 0.30 28.39 -18.55
CA ASP A 21 -0.62 28.70 -17.48
C ASP A 21 -0.89 27.44 -16.63
N GLU A 22 -0.07 27.20 -15.60
CA GLU A 22 -0.39 26.24 -14.54
C GLU A 22 -1.42 26.89 -13.60
N SER A 23 -2.67 26.88 -14.05
CA SER A 23 -3.81 26.98 -13.15
C SER A 23 -3.69 25.88 -12.10
N ALA A 24 -3.43 26.30 -10.86
CA ALA A 24 -3.52 25.46 -9.68
C ALA A 24 -4.95 24.91 -9.60
N VAL A 25 -5.12 23.65 -9.99
CA VAL A 25 -6.35 22.93 -9.73
C VAL A 25 -6.38 22.68 -8.23
N THR A 26 -7.03 23.58 -7.51
CA THR A 26 -7.56 23.30 -6.18
C THR A 26 -8.51 22.12 -6.33
N ASP A 27 -8.03 20.94 -5.95
CA ASP A 27 -8.83 19.73 -5.79
C ASP A 27 -9.83 20.01 -4.67
N LYS A 28 -11.00 20.52 -5.04
CA LYS A 28 -12.16 20.53 -4.16
C LYS A 28 -12.53 19.06 -4.01
N SER A 29 -12.20 18.51 -2.86
CA SER A 29 -12.78 17.28 -2.35
C SER A 29 -14.30 17.44 -2.37
N GLU A 30 -14.92 17.00 -3.45
CA GLU A 30 -16.33 16.68 -3.48
C GLU A 30 -16.50 15.57 -2.44
N GLU A 31 -17.05 15.94 -1.29
CA GLU A 31 -17.67 14.98 -0.36
C GLU A 31 -18.84 14.34 -1.11
N THR A 32 -18.51 13.36 -1.96
CA THR A 32 -19.49 12.41 -2.45
C THR A 32 -19.90 11.62 -1.23
N SER A 33 -21.08 11.92 -0.70
CA SER A 33 -21.72 11.11 0.35
C SER A 33 -21.61 9.65 -0.05
N ALA A 34 -20.84 8.88 0.71
CA ALA A 34 -20.82 7.43 0.54
C ALA A 34 -22.29 6.93 0.61
N PRO A 35 -22.69 5.98 -0.24
CA PRO A 35 -24.02 5.40 -0.15
C PRO A 35 -24.25 4.82 1.25
N ALA A 36 -25.50 4.83 1.72
CA ALA A 36 -25.85 4.21 2.99
C ALA A 36 -25.45 2.71 2.97
N ILE A 37 -24.95 2.22 4.10
CA ILE A 37 -24.35 0.89 4.27
C ILE A 37 -25.30 -0.25 3.80
N ASP A 38 -26.63 -0.02 3.82
CA ASP A 38 -27.66 -1.01 3.48
C ASP A 38 -27.93 -1.23 1.97
N GLU A 39 -27.26 -0.52 1.05
CA GLU A 39 -27.53 -0.64 -0.40
C GLU A 39 -26.41 -1.30 -1.23
N LEU A 40 -25.27 -1.64 -0.61
CA LEU A 40 -24.13 -2.24 -1.32
C LEU A 40 -24.19 -3.77 -1.28
N THR A 41 -23.90 -4.41 -2.41
CA THR A 41 -23.62 -5.84 -2.42
C THR A 41 -22.24 -6.13 -1.82
N PHE A 42 -22.03 -7.37 -1.37
CA PHE A 42 -20.73 -7.84 -0.87
C PHE A 42 -19.59 -7.54 -1.86
N ASP A 43 -19.79 -7.87 -3.14
CA ASP A 43 -18.79 -7.64 -4.20
C ASP A 43 -18.46 -6.16 -4.39
N GLN A 44 -19.45 -5.27 -4.29
CA GLN A 44 -19.22 -3.83 -4.41
C GLN A 44 -18.41 -3.30 -3.22
N ALA A 45 -18.73 -3.74 -2.00
CA ALA A 45 -17.95 -3.39 -0.81
C ALA A 45 -16.50 -3.93 -0.91
N TYR A 46 -16.34 -5.16 -1.39
CA TYR A 46 -15.03 -5.78 -1.62
C TYR A 46 -14.19 -4.99 -2.63
N ASP A 47 -14.79 -4.56 -3.74
CA ASP A 47 -14.12 -3.73 -4.75
C ASP A 47 -13.70 -2.36 -4.19
N ILE A 48 -14.54 -1.73 -3.37
CA ILE A 48 -14.23 -0.46 -2.72
C ILE A 48 -13.05 -0.64 -1.76
N LEU A 49 -13.08 -1.68 -0.92
CA LEU A 49 -11.99 -2.03 -0.02
C LEU A 49 -10.70 -2.28 -0.79
N GLY A 50 -10.77 -3.07 -1.86
CA GLY A 50 -9.60 -3.38 -2.70
C GLY A 50 -8.97 -2.12 -3.30
N ARG A 51 -9.78 -1.18 -3.81
CA ARG A 51 -9.28 0.12 -4.28
C ARG A 51 -8.66 0.93 -3.16
N CYS A 52 -9.30 1.00 -1.99
CA CYS A 52 -8.77 1.71 -0.82
C CYS A 52 -7.37 1.20 -0.44
N VAL A 53 -7.22 -0.11 -0.26
CA VAL A 53 -5.95 -0.74 0.16
C VAL A 53 -4.87 -0.59 -0.92
N THR A 54 -5.22 -0.71 -2.21
CA THR A 54 -4.23 -0.76 -3.30
C THR A 54 -3.92 0.58 -3.96
N ARG A 55 -4.70 1.65 -3.69
CA ARG A 55 -4.53 2.97 -4.32
C ARG A 55 -3.16 3.58 -4.10
N HIS A 56 -2.64 3.51 -2.87
CA HIS A 56 -1.35 4.09 -2.50
C HIS A 56 -0.40 2.98 -2.04
N PRO A 57 0.62 2.62 -2.84
CA PRO A 57 1.54 1.52 -2.52
C PRO A 57 2.20 1.67 -1.13
N LEU A 58 2.49 2.90 -0.71
CA LEU A 58 3.11 3.21 0.59
C LEU A 58 2.21 2.91 1.80
N ASN A 59 0.89 2.89 1.62
CA ASN A 59 -0.06 2.64 2.71
C ASN A 59 -0.58 1.20 2.69
N ARG A 60 -0.43 0.49 1.56
CA ARG A 60 -1.06 -0.81 1.32
C ARG A 60 -0.77 -1.83 2.41
N ASP A 61 0.50 -1.98 2.77
CA ASP A 61 0.89 -3.03 3.72
C ASP A 61 0.46 -2.66 5.15
N VAL A 62 0.45 -1.37 5.51
CA VAL A 62 -0.09 -0.88 6.78
C VAL A 62 -1.61 -1.10 6.87
N LEU A 63 -2.34 -0.80 5.79
CA LEU A 63 -3.79 -0.99 5.71
C LEU A 63 -4.16 -2.47 5.76
N TYR A 64 -3.42 -3.33 5.06
CA TYR A 64 -3.61 -4.79 5.14
C TYR A 64 -3.35 -5.29 6.56
N ASP A 65 -2.26 -4.85 7.19
CA ASP A 65 -1.91 -5.28 8.55
C ASP A 65 -2.95 -4.83 9.58
N ALA A 66 -3.52 -3.63 9.42
CA ALA A 66 -4.65 -3.15 10.24
C ALA A 66 -5.85 -4.11 10.18
N LEU A 67 -6.25 -4.57 8.98
CA LEU A 67 -7.33 -5.55 8.82
C LEU A 67 -6.99 -6.90 9.47
N VAL A 68 -5.72 -7.30 9.48
CA VAL A 68 -5.27 -8.53 10.15
C VAL A 68 -5.30 -8.37 11.67
N TYR A 69 -4.82 -7.24 12.20
CA TYR A 69 -4.73 -6.98 13.64
C TYR A 69 -6.11 -6.84 14.29
N CYS A 70 -7.04 -6.20 13.58
CA CYS A 70 -8.42 -5.97 14.01
C CYS A 70 -9.38 -7.13 13.69
N LYS A 71 -8.89 -8.32 13.30
CA LYS A 71 -9.74 -9.54 13.20
C LYS A 71 -10.53 -9.79 14.48
N GLU A 72 -9.83 -9.63 15.60
CA GLU A 72 -10.45 -9.44 16.91
C GLU A 72 -10.60 -7.96 17.17
N GLU A 73 -11.60 -7.59 17.95
CA GLU A 73 -11.84 -6.18 18.25
C GLU A 73 -10.67 -5.53 19.01
N ARG A 74 -10.27 -4.34 18.56
CA ARG A 74 -9.15 -3.56 19.13
C ARG A 74 -9.59 -2.15 19.43
N ILE A 75 -9.29 -1.67 20.64
CA ILE A 75 -9.49 -0.25 20.96
C ILE A 75 -8.57 0.63 20.09
N LEU A 76 -9.03 1.86 19.81
CA LEU A 76 -8.34 2.83 18.95
C LEU A 76 -6.86 2.97 19.31
N ARG A 77 -6.56 3.21 20.60
CA ARG A 77 -5.19 3.38 21.08
C ARG A 77 -4.29 2.19 20.75
N ASP A 78 -4.80 0.97 20.90
CA ASP A 78 -4.00 -0.24 20.65
C ASP A 78 -3.78 -0.46 19.15
N ALA A 79 -4.81 -0.20 18.33
CA ALA A 79 -4.68 -0.22 16.88
C ALA A 79 -3.68 0.82 16.37
N GLU A 80 -3.72 2.05 16.88
CA GLU A 80 -2.75 3.11 16.53
C GLU A 80 -1.33 2.76 16.94
N ASN A 81 -1.14 2.26 18.17
CA ASN A 81 0.17 1.84 18.64
C ASN A 81 0.74 0.69 17.81
N HIS A 82 -0.11 -0.26 17.42
CA HIS A 82 0.27 -1.36 16.55
C HIS A 82 0.73 -0.86 15.18
N LEU A 83 -0.07 0.00 14.52
CA LEU A 83 0.29 0.60 13.23
C LEU A 83 1.59 1.41 13.33
N ALA A 84 1.77 2.18 14.41
CA ALA A 84 2.97 2.99 14.63
C ALA A 84 4.26 2.15 14.70
N ALA A 85 4.15 0.90 15.18
CA ALA A 85 5.28 0.00 15.36
C ALA A 85 5.67 -0.74 14.07
N LEU A 86 4.84 -0.69 13.02
CA LEU A 86 5.12 -1.35 11.76
C LEU A 86 6.27 -0.65 11.02
N PRO A 87 7.29 -1.37 10.52
CA PRO A 87 8.33 -0.77 9.70
C PRO A 87 7.78 -0.05 8.46
N ALA A 88 6.73 -0.60 7.83
CA ALA A 88 6.07 -0.02 6.67
C ALA A 88 5.40 1.33 6.97
N PHE A 89 5.08 1.63 8.24
CA PHE A 89 4.45 2.89 8.62
C PHE A 89 5.40 4.08 8.51
N ALA A 90 6.72 3.86 8.58
CA ALA A 90 7.72 4.93 8.44
C ALA A 90 7.62 5.71 7.12
N THR A 91 7.04 5.09 6.08
CA THR A 91 6.83 5.70 4.76
C THR A 91 5.37 6.00 4.43
N ALA A 92 4.44 5.77 5.37
CA ALA A 92 3.03 6.01 5.15
C ALA A 92 2.74 7.51 4.97
N THR A 93 1.75 7.83 4.12
CA THR A 93 1.42 9.23 3.78
C THR A 93 0.39 9.85 4.73
N GLN A 94 -0.16 9.06 5.65
CA GLN A 94 -1.23 9.45 6.56
C GLN A 94 -0.96 8.91 7.97
N ASN A 95 -1.54 9.56 8.98
CA ASN A 95 -1.46 9.05 10.35
C ASN A 95 -2.36 7.80 10.54
N GLN A 96 -2.17 7.12 11.66
CA GLN A 96 -2.82 5.86 12.00
C GLN A 96 -4.34 5.98 12.02
N TYR A 97 -4.88 7.02 12.67
CA TYR A 97 -6.32 7.29 12.70
C TYR A 97 -6.92 7.41 11.29
N PHE A 98 -6.33 8.21 10.41
CA PHE A 98 -6.84 8.36 9.05
C PHE A 98 -6.77 7.08 8.23
N LEU A 99 -5.73 6.25 8.43
CA LEU A 99 -5.63 4.94 7.79
C LEU A 99 -6.75 4.01 8.28
N LEU A 100 -7.00 3.93 9.59
CA LEU A 100 -8.10 3.15 10.16
C LEU A 100 -9.46 3.63 9.64
N MET A 101 -9.71 4.95 9.66
CA MET A 101 -10.97 5.51 9.15
C MET A 101 -11.13 5.34 7.64
N SER A 102 -10.04 5.25 6.87
CA SER A 102 -10.12 4.93 5.44
C SER A 102 -10.66 3.51 5.22
N LEU A 103 -10.29 2.56 6.08
CA LEU A 103 -10.83 1.19 6.04
C LEU A 103 -12.28 1.15 6.49
N VAL A 104 -12.68 1.96 7.48
CA VAL A 104 -14.10 2.09 7.88
C VAL A 104 -14.94 2.60 6.71
N LYS A 105 -14.52 3.70 6.08
CA LYS A 105 -15.19 4.27 4.90
C LYS A 105 -15.20 3.31 3.70
N ALA A 106 -14.27 2.37 3.67
CA ALA A 106 -14.15 1.36 2.63
C ALA A 106 -14.70 -0.02 3.05
N TYR A 107 -15.52 -0.08 4.11
CA TYR A 107 -16.22 -1.29 4.56
C TYR A 107 -15.30 -2.44 5.02
N GLY A 108 -14.02 -2.16 5.29
CA GLY A 108 -13.05 -3.15 5.79
C GLY A 108 -13.02 -3.27 7.32
N LEU A 109 -13.36 -2.19 8.04
CA LEU A 109 -13.47 -2.16 9.50
C LEU A 109 -14.84 -1.62 9.91
N ASP A 110 -15.44 -2.21 10.94
CA ASP A 110 -16.48 -1.57 11.73
C ASP A 110 -15.85 -0.56 12.69
N TYR A 111 -16.51 0.59 12.84
CA TYR A 111 -16.22 1.57 13.88
C TYR A 111 -17.22 1.38 15.01
N LEU A 112 -16.73 0.98 16.18
CA LEU A 112 -17.56 0.59 17.30
C LEU A 112 -17.31 1.55 18.46
N GLU A 113 -18.38 2.09 19.02
CA GLU A 113 -18.31 2.92 20.21
C GLU A 113 -18.85 2.15 21.41
N ARG A 114 -18.19 2.31 22.55
CA ARG A 114 -18.56 1.63 23.79
C ARG A 114 -18.65 2.63 24.94
N ASP A 115 -19.62 2.40 25.81
CA ASP A 115 -19.77 3.16 27.06
C ASP A 115 -18.81 2.67 28.16
N ASP A 116 -18.89 3.28 29.34
CA ASP A 116 -18.06 2.95 30.50
C ASP A 116 -18.23 1.50 31.00
N ALA A 117 -19.36 0.86 30.71
CA ALA A 117 -19.59 -0.55 31.02
C ALA A 117 -19.05 -1.49 29.93
N GLY A 118 -18.55 -0.94 28.82
CA GLY A 118 -18.10 -1.65 27.66
C GLY A 118 -19.23 -2.11 26.74
N GLU A 119 -20.46 -1.62 26.91
CA GLU A 119 -21.59 -1.97 26.05
C GLU A 119 -21.61 -1.12 24.78
N LEU A 120 -22.09 -1.68 23.67
CA LEU A 120 -22.13 -1.00 22.38
C LEU A 120 -23.08 0.23 22.45
N VAL A 121 -22.59 1.38 22.01
CA VAL A 121 -23.38 2.61 21.85
C VAL A 121 -23.98 2.59 20.44
N THR A 122 -25.26 2.22 20.35
CA THR A 122 -25.98 2.16 19.08
C THR A 122 -26.57 3.52 18.68
N ALA A 123 -27.03 3.66 17.44
CA ALA A 123 -27.69 4.87 16.96
C ALA A 123 -28.94 5.23 17.78
N GLU A 124 -29.72 4.21 18.20
CA GLU A 124 -30.92 4.41 19.03
C GLU A 124 -30.56 4.96 20.41
N ARG A 125 -29.41 4.57 20.97
CA ARG A 125 -28.94 5.09 22.26
C ARG A 125 -28.52 6.56 22.19
N LYS A 126 -28.17 7.04 20.99
CA LYS A 126 -27.81 8.44 20.72
C LYS A 126 -29.02 9.30 20.34
N GLU A 127 -30.18 8.70 20.07
CA GLU A 127 -31.34 9.43 19.58
C GLU A 127 -31.81 10.47 20.60
N GLY A 128 -31.84 11.74 20.18
CA GLY A 128 -32.27 12.85 21.03
C GLY A 128 -31.20 13.39 21.99
N LEU A 129 -29.98 12.83 21.97
CA LEU A 129 -28.84 13.38 22.69
C LEU A 129 -28.16 14.51 21.91
N THR A 130 -27.60 15.47 22.64
CA THR A 130 -26.69 16.48 22.12
C THR A 130 -25.29 15.91 21.88
N GLU A 131 -24.42 16.62 21.16
CA GLU A 131 -23.04 16.19 20.94
C GLU A 131 -22.28 15.99 22.26
N ASP A 132 -22.40 16.92 23.20
CA ASP A 132 -21.78 16.81 24.53
C ASP A 132 -22.27 15.56 25.30
N GLU A 133 -23.57 15.24 25.20
CA GLU A 133 -24.14 14.05 25.84
C GLU A 133 -23.70 12.75 25.15
N ILE A 134 -23.46 12.78 23.84
CA ILE A 134 -22.88 11.64 23.11
C ILE A 134 -21.43 11.43 23.50
N ASP A 135 -20.64 12.51 23.61
CA ASP A 135 -19.24 12.44 24.04
C ASP A 135 -19.12 11.91 25.48
N ASP A 136 -20.04 12.32 26.38
CA ASP A 136 -20.12 11.77 27.74
C ASP A 136 -20.56 10.29 27.75
N LEU A 137 -21.38 9.86 26.78
CA LEU A 137 -21.84 8.48 26.65
C LEU A 137 -20.76 7.53 26.11
N VAL A 138 -19.93 8.01 25.20
CA VAL A 138 -18.90 7.21 24.51
C VAL A 138 -17.60 7.25 25.31
N ALA A 139 -17.34 6.20 26.06
CA ALA A 139 -16.10 6.06 26.83
C ALA A 139 -14.92 5.63 25.96
N THR A 140 -15.16 4.76 24.98
CA THR A 140 -14.10 4.20 24.13
C THR A 140 -14.56 3.93 22.72
N VAL A 141 -13.60 3.96 21.80
CA VAL A 141 -13.77 3.59 20.40
C VAL A 141 -12.89 2.38 20.09
N SER A 142 -13.43 1.45 19.33
CA SER A 142 -12.74 0.25 18.84
C SER A 142 -13.04 -0.04 17.37
N PHE A 143 -12.21 -0.90 16.80
CA PHE A 143 -12.33 -1.37 15.43
C PHE A 143 -12.38 -2.88 15.38
N LYS A 144 -13.18 -3.42 14.46
CA LYS A 144 -13.22 -4.84 14.15
C LYS A 144 -13.31 -5.05 12.66
N THR A 145 -12.55 -5.99 12.11
CA THR A 145 -12.58 -6.32 10.69
C THR A 145 -13.93 -6.92 10.32
N THR A 146 -14.56 -6.36 9.29
CA THR A 146 -15.86 -6.81 8.76
C THR A 146 -15.72 -8.15 8.03
N GLU A 147 -16.83 -8.79 7.67
CA GLU A 147 -16.80 -10.01 6.83
C GLU A 147 -16.11 -9.77 5.47
N VAL A 148 -16.37 -8.62 4.84
CA VAL A 148 -15.70 -8.21 3.59
C VAL A 148 -14.20 -8.03 3.83
N GLY A 149 -13.81 -7.41 4.95
CA GLY A 149 -12.41 -7.25 5.34
C GLY A 149 -11.71 -8.58 5.58
N LEU A 150 -12.39 -9.55 6.18
CA LEU A 150 -11.86 -10.90 6.43
C LEU A 150 -11.63 -11.66 5.12
N GLU A 151 -12.57 -11.61 4.19
CA GLU A 151 -12.42 -12.20 2.85
C GLU A 151 -11.26 -11.53 2.11
N PHE A 152 -11.16 -10.19 2.17
CA PHE A 152 -10.06 -9.46 1.55
C PHE A 152 -8.71 -9.90 2.11
N VAL A 153 -8.60 -10.06 3.43
CA VAL A 153 -7.37 -10.53 4.09
C VAL A 153 -6.97 -11.93 3.61
N GLU A 154 -7.93 -12.86 3.48
CA GLU A 154 -7.66 -14.22 3.04
C GLU A 154 -7.21 -14.28 1.58
N GLN A 155 -7.87 -13.53 0.69
CA GLN A 155 -7.53 -13.47 -0.74
C GLN A 155 -6.21 -12.71 -1.00
N ASN A 156 -5.81 -11.80 -0.11
CA ASN A 156 -4.62 -10.96 -0.29
C ASN A 156 -3.46 -11.34 0.64
N LYS A 157 -3.53 -12.48 1.33
CA LYS A 157 -2.36 -12.99 2.06
C LYS A 157 -1.16 -13.16 1.13
N PRO A 158 0.08 -12.92 1.61
CA PRO A 158 1.28 -12.97 0.76
C PRO A 158 1.35 -14.24 -0.11
N GLN A 159 1.03 -15.41 0.43
CA GLN A 159 1.00 -16.66 -0.32
C GLN A 159 0.00 -16.63 -1.49
N ALA A 160 -1.21 -16.09 -1.28
CA ALA A 160 -2.20 -15.95 -2.35
C ALA A 160 -1.72 -14.97 -3.42
N ARG A 161 -1.17 -13.81 -3.01
CA ARG A 161 -0.60 -12.82 -3.95
C ARG A 161 0.54 -13.40 -4.79
N LEU A 162 1.40 -14.22 -4.19
CA LEU A 162 2.50 -14.89 -4.88
C LEU A 162 2.00 -15.94 -5.87
N VAL A 163 1.00 -16.74 -5.51
CA VAL A 163 0.34 -17.68 -6.44
C VAL A 163 -0.28 -16.92 -7.61
N SER A 164 -1.04 -15.86 -7.36
CA SER A 164 -1.65 -15.04 -8.41
C SER A 164 -0.61 -14.41 -9.33
N LEU A 165 0.53 -13.97 -8.79
CA LEU A 165 1.64 -13.41 -9.58
C LEU A 165 2.17 -14.42 -10.62
N LEU A 166 2.35 -15.69 -10.22
CA LEU A 166 2.83 -16.74 -11.13
C LEU A 166 1.77 -17.20 -12.15
N GLN A 167 0.49 -17.07 -11.81
CA GLN A 167 -0.60 -17.39 -12.74
C GLN A 167 -0.80 -16.31 -13.80
N LEU A 168 -0.45 -15.05 -13.49
CA LEU A 168 -0.65 -13.91 -14.39
C LEU A 168 0.13 -14.04 -15.71
N ASN A 169 1.37 -14.55 -15.65
CA ASN A 169 2.15 -14.86 -16.85
C ASN A 169 3.08 -16.05 -16.57
N PRO A 170 2.64 -17.29 -16.89
CA PRO A 170 3.39 -18.49 -16.59
C PRO A 170 4.79 -18.56 -17.22
N GLU A 171 5.01 -17.88 -18.35
CA GLU A 171 6.33 -17.84 -19.02
C GLU A 171 7.40 -17.15 -18.18
N ARG A 172 7.00 -16.38 -17.16
CA ARG A 172 7.89 -15.64 -16.26
C ARG A 172 8.21 -16.40 -14.97
N ASN A 173 7.58 -17.57 -14.75
CA ASN A 173 7.66 -18.28 -13.47
C ASN A 173 9.07 -18.70 -13.11
N ASP A 174 9.83 -19.22 -14.09
CA ASP A 174 11.21 -19.62 -13.88
C ASP A 174 12.10 -18.43 -13.49
N THR A 175 11.83 -17.25 -14.07
CA THR A 175 12.55 -16.01 -13.71
C THR A 175 12.22 -15.54 -12.30
N TYR A 176 10.95 -15.60 -11.87
CA TYR A 176 10.60 -15.27 -10.48
C TYR A 176 11.26 -16.24 -9.49
N ARG A 177 11.24 -17.54 -9.77
CA ARG A 177 11.93 -18.56 -8.96
C ARG A 177 13.43 -18.25 -8.85
N GLU A 178 14.09 -18.00 -9.98
CA GLU A 178 15.53 -17.75 -9.99
C GLU A 178 15.91 -16.47 -9.24
N VAL A 179 15.11 -15.39 -9.36
CA VAL A 179 15.31 -14.18 -8.56
C VAL A 179 15.14 -14.47 -7.06
N LEU A 180 14.15 -15.26 -6.67
CA LEU A 180 13.95 -15.66 -5.27
C LEU A 180 15.13 -16.49 -4.74
N GLU A 181 15.62 -17.46 -5.53
CA GLU A 181 16.80 -18.27 -5.17
C GLU A 181 18.05 -17.40 -5.04
N PHE A 182 18.27 -16.49 -5.98
CA PHE A 182 19.40 -15.58 -5.97
C PHE A 182 19.38 -14.67 -4.72
N VAL A 183 18.21 -14.20 -4.31
CA VAL A 183 18.04 -13.37 -3.10
C VAL A 183 18.11 -14.18 -1.80
N ASP A 184 17.73 -15.45 -1.80
CA ASP A 184 17.82 -16.33 -0.62
C ASP A 184 19.27 -16.57 -0.19
N GLU A 185 20.20 -16.64 -1.15
CA GLU A 185 21.63 -16.84 -0.86
C GLU A 185 22.23 -15.70 -0.03
N GLN A 186 21.93 -14.45 -0.39
CA GLN A 186 22.39 -13.24 0.30
C GLN A 186 21.59 -12.01 -0.17
N PRO A 187 21.56 -10.92 0.61
CA PRO A 187 20.92 -9.67 0.18
C PRO A 187 21.44 -9.18 -1.17
N ARG A 188 20.54 -8.72 -2.06
CA ARG A 188 20.89 -8.28 -3.42
C ARG A 188 20.58 -6.82 -3.67
N SER A 189 21.47 -6.14 -4.36
CA SER A 189 21.26 -4.79 -4.88
C SER A 189 20.56 -4.81 -6.24
N TYR A 190 20.17 -3.63 -6.73
CA TYR A 190 19.61 -3.49 -8.08
C TYR A 190 20.60 -3.90 -9.17
N ASN A 191 21.88 -3.58 -9.00
CA ASN A 191 22.90 -3.96 -9.97
C ASN A 191 23.06 -5.47 -10.07
N ASP A 192 23.01 -6.19 -8.94
CA ASP A 192 23.09 -7.66 -8.93
C ASP A 192 21.93 -8.28 -9.72
N VAL A 193 20.70 -7.81 -9.49
CA VAL A 193 19.52 -8.30 -10.23
C VAL A 193 19.58 -7.91 -11.70
N LYS A 194 20.05 -6.70 -12.01
CA LYS A 194 20.23 -6.23 -13.38
C LYS A 194 21.22 -7.12 -14.14
N GLU A 195 22.33 -7.49 -13.50
CA GLU A 195 23.33 -8.40 -14.08
C GLU A 195 22.75 -9.81 -14.27
N LEU A 196 22.04 -10.35 -13.27
CA LEU A 196 21.39 -11.65 -13.36
C LEU A 196 20.47 -11.76 -14.59
N LEU A 197 19.67 -10.71 -14.85
CA LEU A 197 18.65 -10.71 -15.89
C LEU A 197 19.09 -10.11 -17.23
N ALA A 198 20.34 -9.63 -17.33
CA ALA A 198 20.83 -8.93 -18.51
C ALA A 198 20.71 -9.78 -19.79
N GLY A 199 20.16 -9.19 -20.85
CA GLY A 199 20.05 -9.81 -22.18
C GLY A 199 19.04 -10.95 -22.29
N ARG A 200 18.27 -11.26 -21.24
CA ARG A 200 17.32 -12.37 -21.28
C ARG A 200 16.07 -12.04 -22.11
N PRO A 201 15.58 -12.97 -22.94
CA PRO A 201 14.36 -12.78 -23.73
C PRO A 201 13.12 -12.47 -22.88
N VAL A 202 13.07 -12.95 -21.62
CA VAL A 202 11.95 -12.71 -20.70
C VAL A 202 11.71 -11.22 -20.40
N LEU A 203 12.73 -10.38 -20.63
CA LEU A 203 12.61 -8.93 -20.50
C LEU A 203 11.90 -8.29 -21.71
N GLN A 204 11.73 -9.02 -22.81
CA GLN A 204 11.04 -8.51 -23.99
C GLN A 204 9.53 -8.64 -23.80
N THR A 205 8.79 -7.60 -24.15
CA THR A 205 7.32 -7.58 -24.07
C THR A 205 6.74 -6.73 -25.20
N ILE A 206 5.46 -6.91 -25.51
CA ILE A 206 4.78 -6.11 -26.53
C ILE A 206 3.88 -5.10 -25.83
N ILE A 207 4.12 -3.82 -26.05
CA ILE A 207 3.30 -2.71 -25.55
C ILE A 207 2.83 -1.92 -26.78
N ASP A 208 1.51 -1.78 -26.93
CA ASP A 208 0.90 -1.08 -28.07
C ASP A 208 1.44 -1.55 -29.45
N GLY A 209 1.67 -2.85 -29.58
CA GLY A 209 2.17 -3.48 -30.80
C GLY A 209 3.68 -3.31 -31.06
N LYS A 210 4.43 -2.69 -30.15
CA LYS A 210 5.88 -2.51 -30.24
C LYS A 210 6.62 -3.42 -29.27
N LEU A 211 7.76 -3.96 -29.72
CA LEU A 211 8.66 -4.71 -28.86
C LEU A 211 9.40 -3.73 -27.94
N GLU A 212 9.19 -3.90 -26.64
CA GLU A 212 9.80 -3.09 -25.58
C GLU A 212 10.59 -3.98 -24.63
N THR A 213 11.67 -3.44 -24.06
CA THR A 213 12.47 -4.13 -23.05
C THR A 213 12.11 -3.61 -21.65
N MET A 214 11.53 -4.47 -20.82
CA MET A 214 11.24 -4.13 -19.42
C MET A 214 12.52 -4.03 -18.59
N GLN A 215 12.50 -3.18 -17.58
CA GLN A 215 13.59 -3.10 -16.60
C GLN A 215 13.59 -4.35 -15.70
N PRO A 216 14.77 -4.88 -15.31
CA PRO A 216 14.90 -5.97 -14.34
C PRO A 216 14.19 -5.71 -13.01
N SER A 217 14.11 -4.43 -12.58
CA SER A 217 13.41 -4.04 -11.34
C SER A 217 11.95 -4.47 -11.33
N VAL A 218 11.29 -4.59 -12.49
CA VAL A 218 9.88 -4.98 -12.54
C VAL A 218 9.63 -6.36 -11.91
N PHE A 219 10.59 -7.29 -11.99
CA PHE A 219 10.46 -8.59 -11.32
C PHE A 219 10.51 -8.46 -9.80
N VAL A 220 11.43 -7.65 -9.31
CA VAL A 220 11.63 -7.39 -7.89
C VAL A 220 10.46 -6.60 -7.32
N ASP A 221 10.02 -5.54 -7.99
CA ASP A 221 8.86 -4.74 -7.60
C ASP A 221 7.60 -5.62 -7.48
N LYS A 222 7.42 -6.58 -8.37
CA LYS A 222 6.29 -7.51 -8.32
C LYS A 222 6.39 -8.51 -7.16
N LEU A 223 7.59 -9.04 -6.89
CA LEU A 223 7.81 -9.94 -5.77
C LEU A 223 7.67 -9.23 -4.41
N GLU A 224 8.18 -8.01 -4.30
CA GLU A 224 7.97 -7.13 -3.14
C GLU A 224 6.49 -6.81 -2.96
N ARG A 225 5.78 -6.46 -4.05
CA ARG A 225 4.33 -6.25 -4.01
C ARG A 225 3.53 -7.49 -3.63
N ALA A 226 4.02 -8.68 -3.95
CA ALA A 226 3.41 -9.94 -3.54
C ALA A 226 3.78 -10.35 -2.10
N GLY A 227 4.70 -9.62 -1.45
CA GLY A 227 5.14 -9.85 -0.07
C GLY A 227 6.25 -10.88 0.07
N ALA A 228 6.93 -11.27 -1.02
CA ALA A 228 8.07 -12.20 -0.94
C ALA A 228 9.40 -11.52 -0.61
N LEU A 229 9.55 -10.24 -0.96
CA LEU A 229 10.79 -9.48 -0.76
C LEU A 229 10.56 -8.27 0.13
N VAL A 230 11.61 -7.88 0.83
CA VAL A 230 11.69 -6.60 1.55
C VAL A 230 13.08 -6.00 1.37
N TRP A 231 13.14 -4.68 1.21
CA TRP A 231 14.41 -3.96 1.19
C TRP A 231 14.98 -3.79 2.60
N ASN A 232 16.19 -4.32 2.83
CA ASN A 232 16.96 -4.15 4.06
C ASN A 232 18.45 -4.08 3.72
N ASN A 233 18.91 -2.91 3.25
CA ASN A 233 20.24 -2.70 2.65
C ASN A 233 20.53 -3.64 1.46
N GLY A 234 19.47 -3.99 0.73
CA GLY A 234 19.43 -5.02 -0.30
C GLY A 234 18.11 -5.79 -0.18
N TRP A 235 17.60 -6.34 -1.28
CA TRP A 235 16.43 -7.20 -1.20
C TRP A 235 16.77 -8.49 -0.47
N THR A 236 15.87 -8.87 0.42
CA THR A 236 15.93 -10.09 1.23
C THR A 236 14.58 -10.79 1.20
N LEU A 237 14.57 -12.12 1.33
CA LEU A 237 13.31 -12.85 1.42
C LEU A 237 12.62 -12.56 2.77
N THR A 238 11.32 -12.27 2.71
CA THR A 238 10.43 -12.33 3.87
C THR A 238 10.25 -13.79 4.32
N ARG A 239 9.63 -14.01 5.49
CA ARG A 239 9.29 -15.37 5.94
C ARG A 239 8.39 -16.06 4.91
N GLU A 240 7.39 -15.35 4.42
CA GLU A 240 6.43 -15.81 3.44
C GLU A 240 7.09 -16.09 2.09
N GLY A 241 8.07 -15.26 1.68
CA GLY A 241 8.88 -15.49 0.48
C GLY A 241 9.71 -16.77 0.58
N LYS A 242 10.29 -17.06 1.75
CA LYS A 242 11.03 -18.32 2.01
C LYS A 242 10.13 -19.53 1.95
N GLU A 243 9.00 -19.48 2.65
CA GLU A 243 7.98 -20.55 2.62
C GLU A 243 7.51 -20.83 1.20
N PHE A 244 7.20 -19.77 0.44
CA PHE A 244 6.79 -19.89 -0.95
C PHE A 244 7.88 -20.48 -1.85
N LEU A 245 9.14 -20.10 -1.66
CA LEU A 245 10.26 -20.67 -2.43
C LEU A 245 10.44 -22.17 -2.15
N ILE A 246 10.26 -22.60 -0.89
CA ILE A 246 10.28 -24.03 -0.54
C ILE A 246 9.15 -24.77 -1.27
N ASP A 247 7.92 -24.23 -1.25
CA ASP A 247 6.78 -24.82 -1.95
C ASP A 247 7.01 -24.91 -3.46
N LEU A 248 7.67 -23.91 -4.05
CA LEU A 248 8.06 -23.94 -5.45
C LEU A 248 9.06 -25.05 -5.74
N LYS A 249 10.04 -25.30 -4.87
CA LYS A 249 11.07 -26.34 -5.05
C LYS A 249 10.52 -27.76 -4.90
N ASN A 250 9.40 -27.92 -4.21
CA ASN A 250 8.75 -29.21 -3.96
C ASN A 250 7.70 -29.60 -5.03
N LYS A 251 7.46 -28.74 -6.02
CA LYS A 251 6.57 -28.98 -7.17
C LYS A 251 7.39 -29.26 -8.43
#